data_AF-A0A1V3TJG3-F1
#
_entry.id   AF-A0A1V3TJG3-F1
#
_cell.length_a   1.000
_cell.length_b   1.000
_cell.length_c   1.000
_cell.angle_alpha   90.00
_cell.angle_beta   90.00
_cell.angle_gamma   90.00
#
_symmetry.space_group_name_H-M   'P 1'
#
loop_
_entity.id
_entity.type
_entity.pdbx_description
1 polymer ?
#
loop_
_entity_poly.entity_id
_entity_poly.type
_entity_poly.pdbx_seq_one_letter_code
_entity_poly.pdbx_strand_id
1 'polypeptide(L)'
;MRQKQIINQLNTILISWLEDEGSLRSYKIGDAKKLPPFYEILALEGEGIFLQRFFRELPDKQTFDLTPQDWLDFYYNYADSGGYIQDFISRTYWLTILSQGAELPQIDREISKKFYFILLAILQRRAPQLLTLAIDQLFLTLWKQQFPNKSNSIKRFDVTQLRHKLKVRLNKYFSLACEVKESFVQTEDQVEFKLLYRKVNDKAWQPLICLQRPRLKTARIAAYLALLEDNGVEQVLDNER
;
A
#
# COMPACT_ATOMS: atom_id res chain seq x y z
N MET A 1 -3.09 -11.20 -13.29
CA MET A 1 -4.54 -11.43 -13.06
C MET A 1 -5.25 -10.28 -12.34
N ARG A 2 -4.67 -9.63 -11.31
CA ARG A 2 -5.37 -8.60 -10.50
C ARG A 2 -5.56 -7.22 -11.15
N GLN A 3 -4.62 -6.72 -11.95
CA GLN A 3 -4.76 -5.40 -12.59
C GLN A 3 -5.96 -5.33 -13.56
N LYS A 4 -6.19 -6.38 -14.36
CA LYS A 4 -7.37 -6.50 -15.23
C LYS A 4 -8.68 -6.46 -14.43
N GLN A 5 -8.71 -7.06 -13.24
CA GLN A 5 -9.89 -7.02 -12.37
C GLN A 5 -10.14 -5.61 -11.83
N ILE A 6 -9.09 -4.87 -11.42
CA ILE A 6 -9.20 -3.48 -10.98
C ILE A 6 -9.75 -2.60 -12.11
N ILE A 7 -9.19 -2.73 -13.32
CA ILE A 7 -9.65 -1.99 -14.51
C ILE A 7 -11.12 -2.33 -14.81
N ASN A 8 -11.50 -3.61 -14.79
CA ASN A 8 -12.89 -4.02 -15.04
C ASN A 8 -13.85 -3.44 -13.99
N GLN A 9 -13.51 -3.49 -12.70
CA GLN A 9 -14.34 -2.93 -11.63
C GLN A 9 -14.52 -1.41 -11.76
N LEU A 10 -13.45 -0.69 -12.10
CA LEU A 10 -13.53 0.73 -12.39
C LEU A 10 -14.40 0.97 -13.63
N ASN A 11 -14.21 0.20 -14.69
CA ASN A 11 -14.97 0.35 -15.93
C ASN A 11 -16.47 0.12 -15.74
N THR A 12 -16.90 -0.86 -14.95
CA THR A 12 -18.34 -1.05 -14.66
C THR A 12 -18.98 0.22 -14.09
N ILE A 13 -18.26 0.93 -13.23
CA ILE A 13 -18.79 2.13 -12.57
C ILE A 13 -18.68 3.34 -13.51
N LEU A 14 -17.57 3.47 -14.23
CA LEU A 14 -17.41 4.49 -15.26
C LEU A 14 -18.51 4.36 -16.34
N ILE A 15 -18.88 3.15 -16.73
CA ILE A 15 -20.00 2.90 -17.65
C ILE A 15 -21.32 3.35 -17.03
N SER A 16 -21.59 3.04 -15.75
CA SER A 16 -22.81 3.57 -15.10
C SER A 16 -22.86 5.09 -15.08
N TRP A 17 -21.71 5.78 -15.01
CA TRP A 17 -21.64 7.24 -15.08
C TRP A 17 -21.81 7.80 -16.50
N LEU A 18 -21.54 6.99 -17.53
CA LEU A 18 -21.90 7.32 -18.92
C LEU A 18 -23.41 7.22 -19.14
N GLU A 19 -24.06 6.25 -18.50
CA GLU A 19 -25.49 5.97 -18.63
C GLU A 19 -26.36 6.91 -17.76
N ASP A 20 -25.84 7.39 -16.63
CA ASP A 20 -26.46 8.46 -15.84
C ASP A 20 -26.34 9.79 -16.63
N GLU A 21 -27.37 10.11 -17.42
CA GLU A 21 -27.48 11.34 -18.20
C GLU A 21 -27.42 12.58 -17.29
N GLY A 22 -26.21 13.08 -17.07
CA GLY A 22 -25.98 14.41 -16.51
C GLY A 22 -24.95 14.40 -15.42
N SER A 23 -23.73 14.86 -15.73
CA SER A 23 -23.00 15.80 -14.85
C SER A 23 -21.53 16.06 -15.22
N LEU A 24 -20.96 15.47 -16.27
CA LEU A 24 -19.75 16.03 -16.87
C LEU A 24 -20.18 16.94 -18.01
N ARG A 25 -20.73 18.10 -17.63
CA ARG A 25 -21.16 19.16 -18.57
C ARG A 25 -20.04 19.41 -19.58
N SER A 26 -20.40 19.34 -20.85
CA SER A 26 -19.56 19.60 -22.01
C SER A 26 -18.83 20.93 -21.88
N TYR A 27 -17.54 20.88 -21.55
CA TYR A 27 -16.66 22.01 -21.77
C TYR A 27 -15.92 21.74 -23.07
N LYS A 28 -16.24 22.50 -24.13
CA LYS A 28 -15.46 22.49 -25.36
C LYS A 28 -14.02 22.87 -24.99
N ILE A 29 -13.13 21.89 -24.97
CA ILE A 29 -11.69 22.14 -24.89
C ILE A 29 -11.35 22.82 -26.21
N GLY A 30 -11.17 24.15 -26.17
CA GLY A 30 -10.64 24.88 -27.32
C GLY A 30 -9.20 24.48 -27.57
N ASP A 31 -8.76 24.62 -28.82
CA ASP A 31 -7.40 24.36 -29.29
C ASP A 31 -6.36 25.08 -28.42
N ALA A 32 -5.86 24.39 -27.40
CA ALA A 32 -4.64 24.72 -26.69
C ALA A 32 -4.25 23.49 -25.87
N LYS A 33 -2.96 23.20 -25.84
CA LYS A 33 -2.31 22.12 -25.06
C LYS A 33 -2.49 22.25 -23.52
N LYS A 34 -3.49 23.00 -23.05
CA LYS A 34 -3.77 23.30 -21.64
C LYS A 34 -5.21 22.95 -21.31
N LEU A 35 -5.39 22.34 -20.14
CA LEU A 35 -6.71 22.05 -19.62
C LEU A 35 -7.41 23.36 -19.22
N PRO A 36 -8.74 23.46 -19.33
CA PRO A 36 -9.45 24.62 -18.79
C PRO A 36 -9.20 24.76 -17.28
N PRO A 37 -9.25 25.98 -16.70
CA PRO A 37 -8.87 26.22 -15.30
C PRO A 37 -9.58 25.32 -14.28
N PHE A 38 -10.86 25.00 -14.52
CA PHE A 38 -11.61 24.08 -13.66
C PHE A 38 -10.99 22.67 -13.61
N TYR A 39 -10.55 22.14 -14.76
CA TYR A 39 -9.90 20.84 -14.84
C TYR A 39 -8.47 20.87 -14.31
N GLU A 40 -7.78 22.02 -14.42
CA GLU A 40 -6.47 22.19 -13.77
C GLU A 40 -6.59 22.13 -12.24
N ILE A 41 -7.61 22.79 -11.67
CA ILE A 41 -7.89 22.71 -10.22
C ILE A 41 -8.20 21.27 -9.81
N LEU A 42 -9.05 20.55 -10.57
CA LEU A 42 -9.34 19.14 -10.29
C LEU A 42 -8.10 18.25 -10.41
N ALA A 43 -7.21 18.52 -11.36
CA ALA A 43 -5.96 17.78 -11.50
C ALA A 43 -5.06 17.99 -10.28
N LEU A 44 -4.93 19.23 -9.80
CA LEU A 44 -4.14 19.54 -8.61
C LEU A 44 -4.72 18.93 -7.33
N GLU A 45 -6.05 18.98 -7.16
CA GLU A 45 -6.72 18.31 -6.04
C GLU A 45 -6.48 16.79 -6.08
N GLY A 46 -6.61 16.19 -7.27
CA GLY A 46 -6.37 14.77 -7.48
C GLY A 46 -4.92 14.36 -7.23
N GLU A 47 -3.97 15.21 -7.60
CA GLU A 47 -2.55 15.02 -7.30
C GLU A 47 -2.30 15.05 -5.80
N GLY A 48 -2.90 16.01 -5.07
CA GLY A 48 -2.84 16.05 -3.61
C GLY A 48 -3.37 14.77 -2.95
N ILE A 49 -4.53 14.27 -3.42
CA ILE A 49 -5.11 12.99 -2.97
C ILE A 49 -4.14 11.84 -3.26
N PHE A 50 -3.57 11.81 -4.46
CA PHE A 50 -2.62 10.78 -4.86
C PHE A 50 -1.38 10.79 -3.96
N LEU A 51 -0.73 11.94 -3.79
CA LEU A 51 0.48 12.08 -2.98
C LEU A 51 0.22 11.71 -1.51
N GLN A 52 -0.90 12.16 -0.94
CA GLN A 52 -1.28 11.81 0.42
C GLN A 52 -1.41 10.29 0.57
N ARG A 53 -2.18 9.63 -0.30
CA ARG A 53 -2.38 8.19 -0.20
C ARG A 53 -1.11 7.42 -0.53
N PHE A 54 -0.33 7.88 -1.51
CA PHE A 54 0.85 7.19 -1.99
C PHE A 54 2.02 7.26 -1.02
N PHE A 55 2.31 8.43 -0.43
CA PHE A 55 3.45 8.58 0.47
C PHE A 55 3.10 8.35 1.95
N ARG A 56 1.85 8.60 2.35
CA ARG A 56 1.43 8.44 3.76
C ARG A 56 0.76 7.10 3.99
N GLU A 57 -0.30 6.79 3.26
CA GLU A 57 -1.16 5.65 3.60
C GLU A 57 -0.65 4.31 3.05
N LEU A 58 -0.16 4.30 1.81
CA LEU A 58 0.26 3.07 1.13
C LEU A 58 1.39 2.36 1.85
N PRO A 59 2.44 3.05 2.32
CA PRO A 59 3.49 2.42 3.11
C PRO A 59 2.94 1.77 4.39
N ASP A 60 1.94 2.36 5.06
CA ASP A 60 1.36 1.82 6.31
C ASP A 60 0.53 0.55 6.08
N LYS A 61 -0.05 0.45 4.88
CA LYS A 61 -0.79 -0.72 4.43
C LYS A 61 0.13 -1.89 4.04
N GLN A 62 1.43 -1.64 3.90
CA GLN A 62 2.42 -2.65 3.56
C GLN A 62 3.00 -3.33 4.81
N THR A 63 3.54 -4.53 4.60
CA THR A 63 4.11 -5.39 5.66
C THR A 63 5.61 -5.62 5.49
N PHE A 64 6.24 -4.99 4.52
CA PHE A 64 7.65 -5.12 4.21
C PHE A 64 8.38 -3.80 4.50
N ASP A 65 9.66 -3.90 4.84
CA ASP A 65 10.48 -2.71 5.03
C ASP A 65 10.84 -2.14 3.67
N LEU A 66 10.27 -0.97 3.40
CA LEU A 66 10.66 -0.11 2.31
C LEU A 66 11.74 0.85 2.81
N THR A 67 12.84 0.94 2.07
CA THR A 67 13.66 2.13 2.20
C THR A 67 12.93 3.31 1.55
N PRO A 68 13.09 4.54 2.06
CA PRO A 68 12.51 5.72 1.43
C PRO A 68 12.93 5.85 -0.05
N GLN A 69 14.17 5.49 -0.38
CA GLN A 69 14.69 5.53 -1.75
C GLN A 69 13.97 4.55 -2.67
N ASP A 70 13.78 3.29 -2.26
CA ASP A 70 13.08 2.30 -3.09
C ASP A 70 11.64 2.76 -3.41
N TRP A 71 10.97 3.40 -2.45
CA TRP A 71 9.61 3.91 -2.62
C TRP A 71 9.56 5.14 -3.54
N LEU A 72 10.55 6.02 -3.43
CA LEU A 72 10.72 7.18 -4.31
C LEU A 72 11.02 6.75 -5.76
N ASP A 73 11.91 5.78 -5.95
CA ASP A 73 12.23 5.24 -7.28
C ASP A 73 11.00 4.58 -7.92
N PHE A 74 10.18 3.89 -7.13
CA PHE A 74 8.92 3.34 -7.60
C PHE A 74 7.92 4.44 -8.01
N TYR A 75 7.80 5.51 -7.20
CA TYR A 75 7.02 6.69 -7.56
C TYR A 75 7.47 7.27 -8.90
N TYR A 76 8.78 7.48 -9.08
CA TYR A 76 9.29 8.05 -10.33
C TYR A 76 8.98 7.17 -11.54
N ASN A 77 9.18 5.86 -11.42
CA ASN A 77 9.00 4.94 -12.52
C ASN A 77 7.53 4.76 -12.92
N TYR A 78 6.59 4.69 -11.96
CA TYR A 78 5.20 4.30 -12.24
C TYR A 78 4.18 5.44 -12.13
N ALA A 79 4.50 6.51 -11.41
CA ALA A 79 3.61 7.66 -11.26
C ALA A 79 4.17 8.89 -11.99
N ASP A 80 5.43 9.25 -11.73
CA ASP A 80 5.95 10.52 -12.22
C ASP A 80 6.29 10.51 -13.71
N SER A 81 6.94 9.44 -14.19
CA SER A 81 7.28 9.27 -15.61
C SER A 81 6.07 9.30 -16.55
N GLY A 82 4.87 9.07 -16.00
CA GLY A 82 3.58 9.12 -16.69
C GLY A 82 3.30 7.95 -17.65
N GLY A 83 4.29 7.12 -17.98
CA GLY A 83 4.12 6.04 -18.96
C GLY A 83 3.12 4.97 -18.53
N TYR A 84 3.18 4.54 -17.26
CA TYR A 84 2.21 3.59 -16.72
C TYR A 84 0.81 4.20 -16.57
N ILE A 85 0.72 5.44 -16.08
CA ILE A 85 -0.55 6.15 -15.92
C ILE A 85 -1.25 6.33 -17.28
N GLN A 86 -0.48 6.62 -18.33
CA GLN A 86 -1.00 6.70 -19.70
C GLN A 86 -1.59 5.36 -20.16
N ASP A 87 -0.88 4.23 -20.00
CA ASP A 87 -1.41 2.90 -20.33
C ASP A 87 -2.66 2.56 -19.50
N PHE A 88 -2.65 2.91 -18.21
CA PHE A 88 -3.79 2.68 -17.31
C PHE A 88 -5.04 3.42 -17.79
N ILE A 89 -4.95 4.74 -18.00
CA ILE A 89 -6.09 5.54 -18.46
C ILE A 89 -6.59 5.07 -19.82
N SER A 90 -5.67 4.74 -20.73
CA SER A 90 -6.02 4.27 -22.09
C SER A 90 -6.83 2.98 -22.08
N ARG A 91 -6.75 2.18 -21.01
CA ARG A 91 -7.51 0.93 -20.81
C ARG A 91 -8.80 1.11 -20.01
N THR A 92 -9.05 2.33 -19.52
CA THR A 92 -10.29 2.67 -18.81
C THR A 92 -11.27 3.38 -19.74
N TYR A 93 -12.57 3.31 -19.42
CA TYR A 93 -13.59 4.11 -20.12
C TYR A 93 -13.52 5.60 -19.81
N TRP A 94 -12.54 6.05 -19.01
CA TRP A 94 -12.41 7.44 -18.59
C TRP A 94 -12.21 8.41 -19.76
N LEU A 95 -11.37 8.05 -20.74
CA LEU A 95 -11.20 8.87 -21.92
C LEU A 95 -12.48 8.97 -22.76
N THR A 96 -13.24 7.87 -22.84
CA THR A 96 -14.55 7.84 -23.52
C THR A 96 -15.55 8.77 -22.84
N ILE A 97 -15.56 8.84 -21.50
CA ILE A 97 -16.38 9.80 -20.75
C ILE A 97 -15.99 11.24 -21.09
N LEU A 98 -14.69 11.53 -21.11
CA LEU A 98 -14.22 12.89 -21.37
C LEU A 98 -14.44 13.33 -22.83
N SER A 99 -14.35 12.40 -23.80
CA SER A 99 -14.54 12.70 -25.22
C SER A 99 -16.00 12.91 -25.63
N GLN A 100 -16.98 12.46 -24.83
CA GLN A 100 -18.41 12.78 -25.08
C GLN A 100 -18.72 14.29 -24.99
N GLY A 101 -17.89 15.04 -24.26
CA GLY A 101 -18.09 16.48 -24.03
C GLY A 101 -17.11 17.40 -24.75
N ALA A 102 -16.05 16.88 -25.38
CA ALA A 102 -14.95 17.67 -25.94
C ALA A 102 -14.08 16.91 -26.94
N GLU A 103 -13.43 17.64 -27.86
CA GLU A 103 -12.24 17.14 -28.56
C GLU A 103 -11.09 17.06 -27.55
N LEU A 104 -10.52 15.86 -27.39
CA LEU A 104 -9.40 15.65 -26.47
C LEU A 104 -8.10 16.12 -27.13
N PRO A 105 -7.21 16.82 -26.40
CA PRO A 105 -5.88 17.11 -26.89
C PRO A 105 -5.11 15.81 -27.13
N GLN A 106 -4.04 15.88 -27.94
CA GLN A 106 -3.16 14.73 -28.15
C GLN A 106 -2.69 14.19 -26.79
N ILE A 107 -3.04 12.93 -26.51
CA ILE A 107 -2.78 12.31 -25.22
C ILE A 107 -1.29 11.95 -25.15
N ASP A 108 -0.52 12.84 -24.55
CA ASP A 108 0.83 12.58 -24.10
C ASP A 108 0.87 12.15 -22.63
N ARG A 109 2.08 11.92 -22.10
CA ARG A 109 2.27 11.46 -20.72
C ARG A 109 1.80 12.50 -19.70
N GLU A 110 2.01 13.78 -19.97
CA GLU A 110 1.68 14.86 -19.04
C GLU A 110 0.15 15.05 -18.94
N ILE A 111 -0.53 15.08 -20.09
CA ILE A 111 -1.98 15.16 -20.18
C ILE A 111 -2.62 13.91 -19.55
N SER A 112 -2.05 12.73 -19.77
CA SER A 112 -2.50 11.50 -19.11
C SER A 112 -2.45 11.63 -17.59
N LYS A 113 -1.33 12.09 -17.02
CA LYS A 113 -1.23 12.32 -15.56
C LYS A 113 -2.35 13.23 -15.06
N LYS A 114 -2.59 14.35 -15.75
CA LYS A 114 -3.66 15.29 -15.37
C LYS A 114 -5.03 14.64 -15.42
N PHE A 115 -5.35 13.86 -16.46
CA PHE A 115 -6.63 13.14 -16.54
C PHE A 115 -6.80 12.07 -15.46
N TYR A 116 -5.72 11.38 -15.08
CA TYR A 116 -5.77 10.41 -13.99
C TYR A 116 -6.05 11.12 -12.67
N PHE A 117 -5.40 12.25 -12.40
CA PHE A 117 -5.66 13.01 -11.19
C PHE A 117 -7.08 13.60 -11.16
N ILE A 118 -7.60 14.10 -12.29
CA ILE A 118 -8.99 14.52 -12.39
C ILE A 118 -9.93 13.35 -12.05
N LEU A 119 -9.67 12.14 -12.56
CA LEU A 119 -10.42 10.95 -12.19
C LEU A 119 -10.39 10.73 -10.67
N LEU A 120 -9.24 10.84 -10.03
CA LEU A 120 -9.13 10.68 -8.57
C LEU A 120 -9.94 11.73 -7.80
N ALA A 121 -9.90 13.00 -8.21
CA ALA A 121 -10.69 14.05 -7.58
C ALA A 121 -12.20 13.78 -7.71
N ILE A 122 -12.65 13.27 -8.86
CA ILE A 122 -14.05 12.90 -9.09
C ILE A 122 -14.43 11.66 -8.29
N LEU A 123 -13.57 10.65 -8.23
CA LEU A 123 -13.76 9.46 -7.39
C LEU A 123 -13.91 9.85 -5.92
N GLN A 124 -13.06 10.76 -5.41
CA GLN A 124 -13.17 11.24 -4.03
C GLN A 124 -14.53 11.87 -3.72
N ARG A 125 -15.13 12.57 -4.68
CA ARG A 125 -16.43 13.24 -4.51
C ARG A 125 -17.63 12.30 -4.68
N ARG A 126 -17.57 11.36 -5.64
CA ARG A 126 -18.73 10.52 -6.01
C ARG A 126 -18.70 9.11 -5.43
N ALA A 127 -17.51 8.54 -5.28
CA ALA A 127 -17.33 7.15 -4.91
C ALA A 127 -15.98 6.95 -4.19
N PRO A 128 -15.78 7.56 -3.00
CA PRO A 128 -14.50 7.58 -2.31
C PRO A 128 -13.96 6.18 -1.99
N GLN A 129 -14.83 5.18 -1.86
CA GLN A 129 -14.47 3.78 -1.70
C GLN A 129 -13.59 3.24 -2.84
N LEU A 130 -13.73 3.78 -4.06
CA LEU A 130 -13.01 3.35 -5.25
C LEU A 130 -11.57 3.88 -5.32
N LEU A 131 -11.21 4.87 -4.50
CA LEU A 131 -9.81 5.32 -4.38
C LEU A 131 -8.91 4.19 -3.89
N THR A 132 -9.46 3.29 -3.07
CA THR A 132 -8.75 2.07 -2.65
C THR A 132 -8.40 1.19 -3.85
N LEU A 133 -9.23 1.15 -4.89
CA LEU A 133 -8.96 0.39 -6.11
C LEU A 133 -8.00 1.15 -7.02
N ALA A 134 -8.31 2.43 -7.30
CA ALA A 134 -7.59 3.26 -8.26
C ALA A 134 -6.16 3.60 -7.82
N ILE A 135 -5.91 3.70 -6.51
CA ILE A 135 -4.59 4.03 -5.95
C ILE A 135 -4.05 2.82 -5.19
N ASP A 136 -4.70 2.43 -4.09
CA ASP A 136 -4.04 1.55 -3.12
C ASP A 136 -3.75 0.17 -3.72
N GLN A 137 -4.78 -0.53 -4.21
CA GLN A 137 -4.64 -1.88 -4.77
C GLN A 137 -3.85 -1.88 -6.08
N LEU A 138 -4.01 -0.83 -6.89
CA LEU A 138 -3.29 -0.69 -8.16
C LEU A 138 -1.78 -0.63 -7.91
N PHE A 139 -1.32 0.35 -7.14
CA PHE A 139 0.11 0.55 -6.91
C PHE A 139 0.72 -0.52 -6.01
N LEU A 140 -0.04 -1.10 -5.07
CA LEU A 140 0.40 -2.30 -4.36
C LEU A 140 0.56 -3.50 -5.29
N THR A 141 -0.24 -3.63 -6.34
CA THR A 141 -0.10 -4.73 -7.31
C THR A 141 1.15 -4.53 -8.16
N LEU A 142 1.39 -3.31 -8.65
CA LEU A 142 2.57 -2.97 -9.44
C LEU A 142 3.86 -3.14 -8.65
N TRP A 143 3.86 -2.67 -7.40
CA TRP A 143 4.98 -2.86 -6.49
C TRP A 143 5.41 -4.33 -6.41
N LYS A 144 4.42 -5.23 -6.22
CA LYS A 144 4.69 -6.67 -6.11
C LYS A 144 5.22 -7.29 -7.39
N GLN A 145 4.81 -6.76 -8.55
CA GLN A 145 5.31 -7.21 -9.84
C GLN A 145 6.78 -6.81 -10.03
N GLN A 146 7.16 -5.62 -9.61
CA GLN A 146 8.54 -5.15 -9.69
C GLN A 146 9.45 -5.82 -8.65
N PHE A 147 8.93 -6.10 -7.45
CA PHE A 147 9.69 -6.68 -6.35
C PHE A 147 9.07 -7.99 -5.83
N PRO A 148 9.04 -9.06 -6.66
CA PRO A 148 8.41 -10.33 -6.29
C PRO A 148 9.07 -10.96 -5.05
N ASN A 149 10.39 -10.83 -4.91
CA ASN A 149 11.14 -11.33 -3.76
C ASN A 149 10.79 -10.60 -2.45
N LYS A 150 10.38 -9.32 -2.52
CA LYS A 150 9.90 -8.54 -1.36
C LYS A 150 8.39 -8.76 -1.11
N SER A 151 7.65 -9.34 -2.06
CA SER A 151 6.20 -9.54 -2.03
C SER A 151 5.75 -10.88 -1.41
N ASN A 152 6.62 -11.88 -1.32
CA ASN A 152 6.23 -13.23 -0.85
C ASN A 152 5.86 -13.29 0.64
N SER A 153 6.06 -12.22 1.41
CA SER A 153 5.73 -12.13 2.83
C SER A 153 4.27 -11.76 3.15
N ILE A 154 3.41 -11.55 2.14
CA ILE A 154 2.03 -11.09 2.34
C ILE A 154 1.11 -12.28 2.64
N LYS A 155 1.37 -12.97 3.75
CA LYS A 155 0.25 -13.54 4.51
C LYS A 155 -0.27 -12.40 5.37
N ARG A 156 -1.58 -12.17 5.40
CA ARG A 156 -2.17 -11.31 6.43
C ARG A 156 -1.89 -12.00 7.76
N PHE A 157 -0.82 -11.60 8.42
CA PHE A 157 -0.47 -12.16 9.70
C PHE A 157 -1.25 -11.43 10.76
N ASP A 158 -2.21 -12.14 11.35
CA ASP A 158 -2.84 -11.68 12.58
C ASP A 158 -1.83 -11.86 13.72
N VAL A 159 -1.39 -10.74 14.29
CA VAL A 159 -0.43 -10.69 15.39
C VAL A 159 -0.92 -11.51 16.58
N THR A 160 -2.23 -11.55 16.83
CA THR A 160 -2.78 -12.34 17.95
C THR A 160 -2.58 -13.84 17.72
N GLN A 161 -2.77 -14.30 16.47
CA GLN A 161 -2.50 -15.67 16.07
C GLN A 161 -1.00 -15.98 16.13
N LEU A 162 -0.14 -15.06 15.69
CA LEU A 162 1.31 -15.23 15.77
C LEU A 162 1.78 -15.34 17.23
N ARG A 163 1.28 -14.47 18.12
CA ARG A 163 1.57 -14.52 19.56
C ARG A 163 1.11 -15.83 20.18
N HIS A 164 -0.09 -16.29 19.84
CA HIS A 164 -0.62 -17.55 20.32
C HIS A 164 0.26 -18.73 19.88
N LYS A 165 0.62 -18.80 18.59
CA LYS A 165 1.52 -19.84 18.06
C LYS A 165 2.88 -19.85 18.75
N LEU A 166 3.47 -18.67 18.98
CA LEU A 166 4.74 -18.56 19.68
C LEU A 166 4.62 -19.06 21.13
N LYS A 167 3.56 -18.69 21.84
CA LYS A 167 3.29 -19.15 23.20
C LYS A 167 3.20 -20.68 23.26
N VAL A 168 2.47 -21.30 22.33
CA VAL A 168 2.37 -22.77 22.22
C VAL A 168 3.74 -23.41 22.00
N ARG A 169 4.58 -22.82 21.14
CA ARG A 169 5.93 -23.33 20.87
C ARG A 169 6.85 -23.23 22.09
N LEU A 170 6.86 -22.09 22.77
CA LEU A 170 7.63 -21.89 24.02
C LEU A 170 7.18 -22.87 25.11
N ASN A 171 5.87 -23.07 25.26
CA ASN A 171 5.34 -24.02 26.22
C ASN A 171 5.83 -25.45 25.95
N LYS A 172 5.91 -25.83 24.66
CA LYS A 172 6.42 -27.13 24.24
C LYS A 172 7.92 -27.25 24.51
N TYR A 173 8.70 -26.23 24.18
CA TYR A 173 10.16 -26.24 24.36
C TYR A 173 10.54 -26.33 25.85
N PHE A 174 9.90 -25.55 26.72
CA PHE A 174 10.20 -25.56 28.16
C PHE A 174 9.40 -26.57 28.99
N SER A 175 8.42 -27.26 28.39
CA SER A 175 7.46 -28.12 29.09
C SER A 175 6.74 -27.42 30.25
N LEU A 176 6.56 -26.10 30.17
CA LEU A 176 5.98 -25.25 31.21
C LEU A 176 5.17 -24.12 30.57
N ALA A 177 4.22 -23.56 31.29
CA ALA A 177 3.51 -22.37 30.82
C ALA A 177 4.46 -21.17 30.73
N CYS A 178 4.49 -20.53 29.57
CA CYS A 178 5.25 -19.31 29.29
C CYS A 178 4.31 -18.13 28.99
N GLU A 179 4.76 -16.94 29.31
CA GLU A 179 4.15 -15.67 28.93
C GLU A 179 5.06 -14.93 27.95
N VAL A 180 4.46 -14.12 27.07
CA VAL A 180 5.16 -13.33 26.07
C VAL A 180 4.73 -11.88 26.21
N LYS A 181 5.71 -10.97 26.24
CA LYS A 181 5.50 -9.52 26.32
C LYS A 181 6.25 -8.82 25.21
N GLU A 182 5.65 -7.78 24.67
CA GLU A 182 6.29 -6.89 23.70
C GLU A 182 6.76 -5.63 24.40
N SER A 183 7.94 -5.13 24.00
CA SER A 183 8.48 -3.84 24.41
C SER A 183 9.03 -3.15 23.17
N PHE A 184 8.88 -1.83 23.07
CA PHE A 184 9.48 -1.09 21.98
C PHE A 184 9.90 0.31 22.42
N VAL A 185 10.95 0.81 21.76
CA VAL A 185 11.41 2.18 21.87
C VAL A 185 11.43 2.75 20.46
N GLN A 186 10.81 3.92 20.29
CA GLN A 186 10.74 4.60 19.00
C GLN A 186 11.64 5.83 19.02
N THR A 187 12.52 5.93 18.03
CA THR A 187 13.28 7.14 17.70
C THR A 187 12.71 7.76 16.41
N GLU A 188 13.31 8.84 15.91
CA GLU A 188 12.81 9.55 14.71
C GLU A 188 12.77 8.64 13.47
N ASP A 189 13.80 7.81 13.24
CA ASP A 189 13.93 7.00 12.03
C ASP A 189 13.78 5.49 12.24
N GLN A 190 13.76 5.02 13.48
CA GLN A 190 13.88 3.61 13.82
C GLN A 190 12.97 3.23 15.01
N VAL A 191 12.55 1.97 15.02
CA VAL A 191 11.89 1.33 16.16
C VAL A 191 12.75 0.15 16.58
N GLU A 192 13.23 0.20 17.83
CA GLU A 192 13.83 -0.95 18.50
C GLU A 192 12.69 -1.75 19.15
N PHE A 193 12.39 -2.91 18.59
CA PHE A 193 11.37 -3.82 19.09
C PHE A 193 12.01 -5.01 19.79
N LYS A 194 11.53 -5.30 21.01
CA LYS A 194 11.96 -6.43 21.84
C LYS A 194 10.77 -7.34 22.12
N LEU A 195 10.95 -8.62 21.85
CA LEU A 195 10.06 -9.66 22.33
C LEU A 195 10.68 -10.33 23.54
N LEU A 196 9.94 -10.36 24.63
CA LEU A 196 10.37 -10.90 25.92
C LEU A 196 9.50 -12.10 26.27
N TYR A 197 10.07 -13.06 26.98
CA TYR A 197 9.33 -14.17 27.57
C TYR A 197 9.66 -14.36 29.04
N ARG A 198 8.78 -15.07 29.74
CA ARG A 198 9.08 -15.64 31.06
C ARG A 198 8.31 -16.93 31.23
N LYS A 199 8.83 -17.85 32.03
CA LYS A 199 8.03 -18.97 32.54
C LYS A 199 7.12 -18.44 33.64
N VAL A 200 5.93 -19.01 33.81
CA VAL A 200 4.94 -18.52 34.80
C VAL A 200 5.51 -18.50 36.23
N ASN A 201 6.48 -19.37 36.52
CA ASN A 201 7.14 -19.45 37.82
C ASN A 201 8.39 -18.54 37.95
N ASP A 202 8.81 -17.88 36.87
CA ASP A 202 9.98 -17.00 36.85
C ASP A 202 9.56 -15.54 37.06
N LYS A 203 10.34 -14.83 37.89
CA LYS A 203 10.10 -13.39 38.13
C LYS A 203 10.67 -12.49 37.04
N ALA A 204 11.74 -12.92 36.37
CA ALA A 204 12.47 -12.11 35.40
C ALA A 204 11.96 -12.34 33.97
N TRP A 205 11.84 -11.25 33.21
CA TRP A 205 11.61 -11.30 31.76
C TRP A 205 12.94 -11.47 31.04
N GLN A 206 13.02 -12.44 30.14
CA GLN A 206 14.19 -12.73 29.32
C GLN A 206 13.92 -12.30 27.87
N PRO A 207 14.90 -11.72 27.16
CA PRO A 207 14.78 -11.40 25.75
C PRO A 207 14.72 -12.68 24.89
N LEU A 208 13.78 -12.71 23.95
CA LEU A 208 13.78 -13.69 22.85
C LEU A 208 14.44 -13.10 21.61
N ILE A 209 14.09 -11.88 21.23
CA ILE A 209 14.66 -11.25 20.04
C ILE A 209 14.58 -9.74 20.18
N CYS A 210 15.60 -9.06 19.67
CA CYS A 210 15.62 -7.62 19.49
C CYS A 210 15.81 -7.32 18.00
N LEU A 211 14.93 -6.51 17.44
CA LEU A 211 15.00 -6.08 16.04
C LEU A 211 14.93 -4.56 15.96
N GLN A 212 15.77 -3.98 15.10
CA GLN A 212 15.69 -2.57 14.71
C GLN A 212 15.13 -2.48 13.29
N ARG A 213 13.99 -1.80 13.15
CA ARG A 213 13.28 -1.64 11.88
C ARG A 213 12.68 -0.24 11.79
N PRO A 214 12.42 0.30 10.59
CA PRO A 214 11.82 1.63 10.44
C PRO A 214 10.41 1.77 11.05
N ARG A 215 9.68 0.65 11.23
CA ARG A 215 8.28 0.67 11.66
C ARG A 215 7.97 -0.42 12.68
N LEU A 216 7.18 -0.09 13.70
CA LEU A 216 6.80 -1.05 14.76
C LEU A 216 6.03 -2.26 14.21
N LYS A 217 5.11 -2.04 13.27
CA LYS A 217 4.28 -3.12 12.70
C LYS A 217 5.13 -4.15 11.95
N THR A 218 6.10 -3.71 11.15
CA THR A 218 7.00 -4.61 10.42
C THR A 218 7.97 -5.29 11.39
N ALA A 219 8.49 -4.57 12.38
CA ALA A 219 9.33 -5.13 13.45
C ALA A 219 8.63 -6.26 14.21
N ARG A 220 7.39 -6.02 14.61
CA ARG A 220 6.57 -6.99 15.35
C ARG A 220 6.35 -8.26 14.53
N ILE A 221 5.89 -8.12 13.28
CA ILE A 221 5.63 -9.28 12.41
C ILE A 221 6.93 -10.05 12.14
N ALA A 222 8.03 -9.34 11.82
CA ALA A 222 9.32 -9.96 11.57
C ALA A 222 9.84 -10.76 12.79
N ALA A 223 9.72 -10.21 14.00
CA ALA A 223 10.14 -10.89 15.23
C ALA A 223 9.40 -12.21 15.45
N TYR A 224 8.07 -12.21 15.30
CA TYR A 224 7.27 -13.43 15.45
C TYR A 224 7.58 -14.45 14.35
N LEU A 225 7.76 -14.01 13.10
CA LEU A 225 8.06 -14.92 12.00
C LEU A 225 9.43 -15.58 12.17
N ALA A 226 10.46 -14.81 12.53
CA ALA A 226 11.80 -15.35 12.77
C ALA A 226 11.81 -16.46 13.84
N LEU A 227 11.04 -16.28 14.92
CA LEU A 227 10.93 -17.31 15.97
C LEU A 227 10.04 -18.49 15.57
N LEU A 228 9.09 -18.29 14.65
CA LEU A 228 8.18 -19.34 14.19
C LEU A 228 8.73 -20.13 12.99
N GLU A 229 9.83 -19.71 12.38
CA GLU A 229 10.59 -20.51 11.42
C GLU A 229 11.13 -21.80 12.06
N ASP A 230 11.50 -22.78 11.24
CA ASP A 230 11.98 -24.07 11.72
C ASP A 230 13.22 -23.87 12.61
N ASN A 231 13.16 -24.38 13.83
CA ASN A 231 14.15 -24.20 14.90
C ASN A 231 14.43 -22.75 15.38
N GLY A 232 13.63 -21.74 15.02
CA GLY A 232 13.90 -20.34 15.39
C GLY A 232 13.92 -20.06 16.91
N VAL A 233 13.02 -20.68 17.68
CA VAL A 233 13.01 -20.58 19.15
C VAL A 233 14.21 -21.29 19.76
N GLU A 234 14.51 -22.47 19.26
CA GLU A 234 15.59 -23.34 19.70
C GLU A 234 16.96 -22.66 19.49
N GLN A 235 17.19 -22.07 18.31
CA GLN A 235 18.44 -21.37 17.98
C GLN A 235 18.73 -20.18 18.89
N VAL A 236 17.72 -19.39 19.25
CA VAL A 236 17.93 -18.25 20.15
C VAL A 236 18.25 -18.76 21.56
N LEU A 237 17.47 -19.71 22.05
CA LEU A 237 17.55 -20.15 23.44
C LEU A 237 18.75 -21.06 23.73
N ASP A 238 19.23 -21.80 22.72
CA ASP A 238 20.43 -22.64 22.84
C ASP A 238 21.73 -21.81 22.75
N ASN A 239 21.71 -20.63 22.11
CA ASN A 239 22.87 -19.73 22.05
C ASN A 239 23.11 -18.93 23.35
N GLU A 240 22.18 -18.96 24.31
CA GLU A 240 22.32 -18.31 25.63
C GLU A 240 22.78 -19.28 26.73
N ARG A 241 23.13 -20.54 26.41
CA ARG A 241 23.67 -21.54 27.33
C ARG A 241 25.17 -21.76 27.13
#